data_AF-A0A956PHA3-F1
#
_entry.id   AF-A0A956PHA3-F1
#
_cell.length_a   1.000
_cell.length_b   1.000
_cell.length_c   1.000
_cell.angle_alpha   90.00
_cell.angle_beta   90.00
_cell.angle_gamma   90.00
#
_symmetry.space_group_name_H-M   'P 1'
#
loop_
_entity.id
_entity.type
_entity.pdbx_description
1 polymer ?
#
loop_
_entity_poly.entity_id
_entity_poly.type
_entity_poly.pdbx_seq_one_letter_code
_entity_poly.pdbx_strand_id
1 'polypeptide(L)'
;MDLDSGIELKLKFVPGRKVFYTLETQLEQQVQRGGQVLRENDTTFQAHLHQRVIGTDEDGSGHVVTITTPPNGEEDQRQIVYQRLSPQGTVLDVSGMNPTNSFALPEEKIKKDSSWVGEIILPLPQATQPVRCATEYLVTGVTTFNGLECVNIDCQVEEFEFEMPLPNNQGTAKVLMGSHGSMLFAPKEGILARMEVETVTSPHVGQVVFTTSTMITQEFKAFEN
;
A
#
# COMPACT_ATOMS: atom_id res chain seq x y z
N MET A 1 -23.84 7.41 -4.51
CA MET A 1 -23.09 8.23 -3.51
C MET A 1 -23.16 9.72 -3.82
N ASP A 2 -23.38 10.59 -2.83
CA ASP A 2 -23.40 12.06 -2.98
C ASP A 2 -22.14 12.68 -2.33
N LEU A 3 -21.27 13.28 -3.14
CA LEU A 3 -20.05 13.95 -2.67
C LEU A 3 -20.26 15.43 -2.28
N ASP A 4 -21.41 16.03 -2.60
CA ASP A 4 -21.65 17.46 -2.33
C ASP A 4 -21.94 17.71 -0.85
N SER A 5 -22.66 16.78 -0.21
CA SER A 5 -22.95 16.81 1.24
C SER A 5 -21.77 16.34 2.12
N GLY A 6 -20.77 15.75 1.49
CA GLY A 6 -19.57 15.21 2.12
C GLY A 6 -19.76 13.83 2.75
N ILE A 7 -18.76 12.97 2.58
CA ILE A 7 -18.77 11.58 3.03
C ILE A 7 -17.58 11.30 3.94
N GLU A 8 -17.76 10.38 4.88
CA GLU A 8 -16.70 9.93 5.77
C GLU A 8 -16.02 8.69 5.17
N LEU A 9 -14.68 8.69 5.15
CA LEU A 9 -13.89 7.54 4.73
C LEU A 9 -13.34 6.83 5.95
N LYS A 10 -13.87 5.64 6.23
CA LYS A 10 -13.39 4.78 7.32
C LYS A 10 -13.44 3.32 6.93
N LEU A 11 -12.37 2.59 7.28
CA LEU A 11 -12.38 1.14 7.33
C LEU A 11 -13.46 0.67 8.30
N LYS A 12 -14.23 -0.33 7.88
CA LYS A 12 -15.26 -0.95 8.71
C LYS A 12 -14.90 -2.41 8.95
N PHE A 13 -14.48 -2.67 10.17
CA PHE A 13 -14.12 -3.99 10.62
C PHE A 13 -15.37 -4.69 11.17
N VAL A 14 -15.81 -5.74 10.50
CA VAL A 14 -16.92 -6.58 10.96
C VAL A 14 -16.33 -7.92 11.38
N PRO A 15 -16.36 -8.29 12.67
CA PRO A 15 -15.80 -9.55 13.14
C PRO A 15 -16.28 -10.75 12.31
N GLY A 16 -15.35 -11.59 11.89
CA GLY A 16 -15.61 -12.75 11.05
C GLY A 16 -15.71 -12.47 9.55
N ARG A 17 -15.79 -11.20 9.12
CA ARG A 17 -15.77 -10.83 7.70
C ARG A 17 -14.49 -11.33 7.06
N LYS A 18 -14.65 -12.01 5.93
CA LYS A 18 -13.58 -12.47 5.06
C LYS A 18 -13.64 -11.74 3.73
N VAL A 19 -12.48 -11.32 3.23
CA VAL A 19 -12.36 -10.56 2.00
C VAL A 19 -11.25 -11.15 1.15
N PHE A 20 -11.56 -11.39 -0.11
CA PHE A 20 -10.62 -11.93 -1.09
C PHE A 20 -10.15 -10.84 -2.05
N TYR A 21 -8.84 -10.73 -2.23
CA TYR A 21 -8.20 -9.87 -3.20
C TYR A 21 -7.23 -10.65 -4.09
N THR A 22 -7.01 -10.13 -5.30
CA THR A 22 -5.81 -10.47 -6.09
C THR A 22 -4.78 -9.36 -5.94
N LEU A 23 -3.51 -9.74 -5.95
CA LEU A 23 -2.37 -8.84 -5.98
C LEU A 23 -1.52 -9.18 -7.19
N GLU A 24 -1.12 -8.15 -7.92
CA GLU A 24 -0.11 -8.20 -8.96
C GLU A 24 0.98 -7.19 -8.63
N THR A 25 2.23 -7.60 -8.80
CA THR A 25 3.39 -6.76 -8.60
C THR A 25 4.30 -6.92 -9.81
N GLN A 26 4.53 -5.83 -10.53
CA GLN A 26 5.53 -5.76 -11.59
C GLN A 26 6.72 -4.98 -11.05
N LEU A 27 7.91 -5.52 -11.23
CA LEU A 27 9.15 -4.97 -10.72
C LEU A 27 10.16 -4.87 -11.85
N GLU A 28 10.52 -3.64 -12.19
CA GLU A 28 11.54 -3.31 -13.17
C GLU A 28 12.76 -2.78 -12.44
N GLN A 29 13.92 -3.40 -12.67
CA GLN A 29 15.18 -3.03 -12.06
C GLN A 29 16.22 -2.70 -13.11
N GLN A 30 16.85 -1.55 -12.94
CA GLN A 30 17.96 -1.10 -13.76
C GLN A 30 19.17 -0.77 -12.89
N VAL A 31 20.34 -1.27 -13.26
CA VAL A 31 21.61 -0.94 -12.60
C VAL A 31 22.45 -0.13 -13.56
N GLN A 32 22.86 1.07 -13.14
CA GLN A 32 23.67 1.97 -13.95
C GLN A 32 24.98 2.31 -13.24
N ARG A 33 26.06 2.53 -14.01
CA ARG A 33 27.31 3.11 -13.51
C ARG A 33 27.80 4.17 -14.48
N GLY A 34 27.94 5.41 -14.02
CA GLY A 34 28.41 6.51 -14.86
C GLY A 34 27.58 6.73 -16.13
N GLY A 35 26.25 6.51 -16.05
CA GLY A 35 25.32 6.63 -17.17
C GLY A 35 25.25 5.42 -18.11
N GLN A 36 26.08 4.38 -17.90
CA GLN A 36 25.98 3.13 -18.65
C GLN A 36 25.07 2.14 -17.91
N VAL A 37 24.08 1.60 -18.61
CA VAL A 37 23.25 0.49 -18.13
C VAL A 37 24.10 -0.78 -18.09
N LEU A 38 24.23 -1.35 -16.89
CA LEU A 38 24.98 -2.58 -16.63
C LEU A 38 24.08 -3.81 -16.65
N ARG A 39 22.84 -3.66 -16.17
CA ARG A 39 21.87 -4.75 -16.05
C ARG A 39 20.46 -4.20 -16.02
N GLU A 40 19.55 -4.96 -16.62
CA GLU A 40 18.11 -4.79 -16.50
C GLU A 40 17.50 -6.13 -16.07
N ASN A 41 16.44 -6.06 -15.27
CA ASN A 41 15.67 -7.21 -14.85
C ASN A 41 14.21 -6.80 -14.72
N ASP A 42 13.32 -7.63 -15.24
CA ASP A 42 11.87 -7.48 -15.10
C ASP A 42 11.33 -8.75 -14.46
N THR A 43 10.53 -8.57 -13.41
CA THR A 43 9.90 -9.66 -12.67
C THR A 43 8.44 -9.31 -12.41
N THR A 44 7.54 -10.23 -12.75
CA THR A 44 6.13 -10.15 -12.34
C THR A 44 5.83 -11.20 -11.28
N PHE A 45 5.09 -10.79 -10.26
CA PHE A 45 4.57 -11.65 -9.20
C PHE A 45 3.06 -11.47 -9.09
N GLN A 46 2.35 -12.57 -8.91
CA GLN A 46 0.91 -12.56 -8.66
C GLN A 46 0.64 -13.34 -7.37
N ALA A 47 -0.41 -12.94 -6.65
CA ALA A 47 -0.85 -13.60 -5.43
C ALA A 47 -2.35 -13.42 -5.15
N HIS A 48 -2.84 -14.28 -4.28
CA HIS A 48 -4.16 -14.25 -3.69
C HIS A 48 -4.04 -13.83 -2.21
N LEU A 49 -4.81 -12.82 -1.81
CA LEU A 49 -4.83 -12.30 -0.45
C LEU A 49 -6.20 -12.60 0.17
N HIS A 50 -6.20 -13.38 1.23
CA HIS A 50 -7.39 -13.66 2.04
C HIS A 50 -7.26 -12.90 3.34
N GLN A 51 -8.11 -11.89 3.53
CA GLN A 51 -8.17 -11.10 4.75
C GLN A 51 -9.32 -11.56 5.62
N ARG A 52 -9.08 -11.73 6.92
CA ARG A 52 -10.11 -12.01 7.91
C ARG A 52 -10.03 -11.01 9.05
N VAL A 53 -11.15 -10.37 9.35
CA VAL A 53 -11.31 -9.58 10.59
C VAL A 53 -11.52 -10.56 11.74
N ILE A 54 -10.59 -10.59 12.69
CA ILE A 54 -10.63 -11.50 13.85
C ILE A 54 -11.19 -10.84 15.10
N GLY A 55 -11.25 -9.51 15.14
CA GLY A 55 -11.78 -8.74 16.28
C GLY A 55 -11.82 -7.24 16.00
N THR A 56 -12.46 -6.52 16.90
CA THR A 56 -12.60 -5.06 16.86
C THR A 56 -12.53 -4.47 18.26
N ASP A 57 -11.90 -3.31 18.38
CA ASP A 57 -11.82 -2.54 19.62
C ASP A 57 -12.98 -1.53 19.73
N GLU A 58 -13.16 -0.96 20.94
CA GLU A 58 -14.20 0.04 21.21
C GLU A 58 -14.05 1.33 20.39
N ASP A 59 -12.81 1.69 20.02
CA ASP A 59 -12.50 2.87 19.20
C ASP A 59 -12.74 2.63 17.69
N GLY A 60 -13.20 1.43 17.32
CA GLY A 60 -13.44 1.02 15.95
C GLY A 60 -12.21 0.47 15.23
N SER A 61 -11.05 0.36 15.90
CA SER A 61 -9.86 -0.31 15.35
C SER A 61 -10.14 -1.80 15.12
N GLY A 62 -9.50 -2.37 14.11
CA GLY A 62 -9.72 -3.74 13.67
C GLY A 62 -8.47 -4.59 13.72
N HIS A 63 -8.65 -5.84 14.16
CA HIS A 63 -7.63 -6.87 14.07
C HIS A 63 -7.84 -7.69 12.80
N VAL A 64 -6.87 -7.65 11.90
CA VAL A 64 -6.94 -8.28 10.57
C VAL A 64 -5.79 -9.27 10.42
N VAL A 65 -6.12 -10.47 9.95
CA VAL A 65 -5.14 -11.45 9.49
C VAL A 65 -5.23 -11.54 7.98
N THR A 66 -4.12 -11.30 7.30
CA THR A 66 -3.97 -11.46 5.85
C THR A 66 -3.14 -12.71 5.58
N ILE A 67 -3.66 -13.61 4.76
CA ILE A 67 -2.95 -14.77 4.22
C ILE A 67 -2.71 -14.52 2.74
N THR A 68 -1.44 -14.42 2.36
CA THR A 68 -1.00 -14.27 0.97
C THR A 68 -0.54 -15.62 0.47
N THR A 69 -1.09 -16.07 -0.66
CA THR A 69 -0.71 -17.34 -1.32
C THR A 69 -0.41 -17.10 -2.80
N PRO A 70 0.49 -17.87 -3.42
CA PRO A 70 0.65 -17.81 -4.86
C PRO A 70 -0.60 -18.39 -5.56
N PRO A 71 -0.89 -18.01 -6.83
CA PRO A 71 -2.12 -18.42 -7.52
C PRO A 71 -2.24 -19.93 -7.74
N ASN A 72 -1.11 -20.65 -7.72
CA ASN A 72 -1.06 -22.10 -7.84
C ASN A 72 -1.44 -22.84 -6.52
N GLY A 73 -1.66 -22.11 -5.43
CA GLY A 73 -2.11 -22.67 -4.15
C GLY A 73 -1.03 -23.40 -3.35
N GLU A 74 0.26 -23.18 -3.64
CA GLU A 74 1.35 -23.78 -2.85
C GLU A 74 1.38 -23.21 -1.42
N GLU A 75 0.78 -23.95 -0.47
CA GLU A 75 0.65 -23.52 0.93
C GLU A 75 1.99 -23.29 1.64
N ASP A 76 3.05 -23.98 1.21
CA ASP A 76 4.39 -23.85 1.80
C ASP A 76 5.02 -22.47 1.54
N GLN A 77 4.50 -21.72 0.57
CA GLN A 77 4.93 -20.36 0.25
C GLN A 77 4.03 -19.28 0.84
N ARG A 78 3.06 -19.66 1.70
CA ARG A 78 2.11 -18.69 2.25
C ARG A 78 2.80 -17.72 3.19
N GLN A 79 2.40 -16.45 3.11
CA GLN A 79 2.78 -15.43 4.08
C GLN A 79 1.57 -15.09 4.93
N ILE A 80 1.77 -15.00 6.24
CA ILE A 80 0.71 -14.64 7.20
C ILE A 80 1.14 -13.36 7.89
N VAL A 81 0.30 -12.34 7.78
CA VAL A 81 0.51 -11.05 8.41
C VAL A 81 -0.69 -10.74 9.29
N TYR A 82 -0.42 -10.40 10.54
CA TYR A 82 -1.38 -9.80 11.44
C TYR A 82 -1.17 -8.29 11.48
N GLN A 83 -2.25 -7.53 11.37
CA GLN A 83 -2.26 -6.07 11.51
C GLN A 83 -3.40 -5.66 12.44
N ARG A 84 -3.11 -4.70 13.32
CA ARG A 84 -4.13 -3.89 13.99
C ARG A 84 -4.18 -2.54 13.28
N LEU A 85 -5.34 -2.20 12.75
CA LEU A 85 -5.54 -1.01 11.93
C LEU A 85 -6.54 -0.07 12.60
N SER A 86 -6.26 1.23 12.57
CA SER A 86 -7.26 2.24 12.92
C SER A 86 -8.36 2.32 11.84
N PRO A 87 -9.53 2.94 12.12
CA PRO A 87 -10.53 3.23 11.10
C PRO A 87 -9.99 4.04 9.92
N GLN A 88 -8.90 4.78 10.10
CA GLN A 88 -8.27 5.60 9.06
C GLN A 88 -7.24 4.84 8.21
N GLY A 89 -6.97 3.57 8.51
CA GLY A 89 -5.98 2.76 7.79
C GLY A 89 -4.56 2.84 8.35
N THR A 90 -4.34 3.56 9.45
CA THR A 90 -3.06 3.59 10.15
C THR A 90 -2.75 2.23 10.77
N VAL A 91 -1.55 1.71 10.54
CA VAL A 91 -1.05 0.50 11.19
C VAL A 91 -0.66 0.82 12.63
N LEU A 92 -1.41 0.28 13.59
CA LEU A 92 -1.17 0.44 15.02
C LEU A 92 -0.22 -0.63 15.55
N ASP A 93 -0.41 -1.87 15.10
CA ASP A 93 0.45 -3.02 15.42
C ASP A 93 0.61 -3.91 14.19
N VAL A 94 1.77 -4.54 14.03
CA VAL A 94 2.02 -5.52 12.97
C VAL A 94 2.87 -6.69 13.46
N SER A 95 2.54 -7.89 12.99
CA SER A 95 3.35 -9.09 13.15
C SER A 95 3.35 -9.89 11.84
N GLY A 96 4.53 -10.34 11.40
CA GLY A 96 4.73 -11.01 10.12
C GLY A 96 5.66 -10.23 9.18
N MET A 97 6.05 -10.86 8.07
CA MET A 97 6.88 -10.23 7.04
C MET A 97 6.01 -9.42 6.08
N ASN A 98 6.48 -8.23 5.67
CA ASN A 98 5.84 -7.32 4.71
C ASN A 98 4.45 -6.83 5.15
N PRO A 99 4.36 -5.76 5.98
CA PRO A 99 3.06 -5.12 6.19
C PRO A 99 2.49 -4.71 4.85
N THR A 100 1.22 -5.06 4.64
CA THR A 100 0.47 -4.72 3.43
C THR A 100 0.33 -3.21 3.30
N ASN A 101 0.03 -2.77 2.08
CA ASN A 101 -0.09 -1.38 1.66
C ASN A 101 -0.89 -0.55 2.68
N SER A 102 -0.19 0.35 3.36
CA SER A 102 -0.78 1.33 4.27
C SER A 102 -1.20 2.56 3.48
N PHE A 103 -2.37 3.09 3.82
CA PHE A 103 -2.89 4.36 3.34
C PHE A 103 -3.48 5.12 4.53
N ALA A 104 -3.68 6.43 4.37
CA ALA A 104 -4.17 7.29 5.44
C ALA A 104 -5.42 8.03 4.98
N LEU A 105 -6.59 7.62 5.49
CA LEU A 105 -7.87 8.29 5.26
C LEU A 105 -8.02 9.51 6.21
N PRO A 106 -8.69 10.59 5.78
CA PRO A 106 -8.86 11.78 6.60
C PRO A 106 -9.94 11.55 7.67
N GLU A 107 -9.82 12.23 8.80
CA GLU A 107 -10.88 12.26 9.82
C GLU A 107 -12.08 13.11 9.38
N GLU A 108 -11.81 14.15 8.60
CA GLU A 108 -12.84 15.04 8.08
C GLU A 108 -13.62 14.39 6.94
N LYS A 109 -14.86 14.82 6.77
CA LYS A 109 -15.65 14.43 5.61
C LYS A 109 -15.04 14.99 4.34
N ILE A 110 -14.85 14.13 3.35
CA ILE A 110 -14.39 14.53 2.03
C ILE A 110 -15.56 14.95 1.15
N LYS A 111 -15.29 15.84 0.22
CA LYS A 111 -16.19 16.24 -0.87
C LYS A 111 -15.49 16.00 -2.20
N LYS A 112 -16.20 16.28 -3.29
CA LYS A 112 -15.58 16.33 -4.61
C LYS A 112 -14.41 17.33 -4.60
N ASP A 113 -13.29 16.94 -5.23
CA ASP A 113 -12.06 17.74 -5.33
C ASP A 113 -11.39 18.05 -3.97
N SER A 114 -11.81 17.40 -2.88
CA SER A 114 -11.11 17.48 -1.61
C SER A 114 -9.73 16.83 -1.70
N SER A 115 -8.76 17.45 -1.05
CA SER A 115 -7.42 16.89 -0.89
C SER A 115 -7.00 16.88 0.57
N TRP A 116 -6.11 15.96 0.90
CA TRP A 116 -5.47 15.90 2.21
C TRP A 116 -4.08 15.30 2.09
N VAL A 117 -3.26 15.54 3.11
CA VAL A 117 -1.96 14.90 3.26
C VAL A 117 -2.06 13.88 4.37
N GLY A 118 -1.78 12.62 4.05
CA GLY A 118 -1.65 11.56 5.01
C GLY A 118 -0.19 11.15 5.18
N GLU A 119 0.21 10.78 6.39
CA GLU A 119 1.56 10.28 6.64
C GLU A 119 1.55 8.75 6.71
N ILE A 120 2.45 8.13 5.96
CA ILE A 120 2.69 6.69 5.97
C ILE A 120 4.11 6.44 6.50
N ILE A 121 4.28 5.40 7.31
CA ILE A 121 5.59 4.91 7.73
C ILE A 121 5.97 3.74 6.83
N LEU A 122 7.07 3.86 6.10
CA LEU A 122 7.56 2.81 5.22
C LEU A 122 8.23 1.71 6.03
N PRO A 123 7.88 0.43 5.79
CA PRO A 123 8.45 -0.69 6.51
C PRO A 123 9.79 -1.12 5.89
N LEU A 124 10.82 -0.29 6.07
CA LEU A 124 12.14 -0.55 5.54
C LEU A 124 13.00 -1.33 6.57
N PRO A 125 13.31 -2.62 6.32
CA PRO A 125 13.91 -3.49 7.33
C PRO A 125 15.32 -3.08 7.78
N GLN A 126 16.03 -2.29 6.96
CA GLN A 126 17.38 -1.81 7.27
C GLN A 126 17.42 -0.32 7.64
N ALA A 127 16.30 0.40 7.62
CA ALA A 127 16.33 1.81 7.97
C ALA A 127 16.62 1.97 9.47
N THR A 128 17.57 2.85 9.80
CA THR A 128 17.97 3.14 11.19
C THR A 128 16.89 3.92 11.94
N GLN A 129 15.99 4.58 11.20
CA GLN A 129 14.81 5.26 11.71
C GLN A 129 13.62 4.96 10.78
N PRO A 130 12.38 5.01 11.30
CA PRO A 130 11.20 4.91 10.45
C PRO A 130 11.20 6.02 9.40
N VAL A 131 11.11 5.64 8.11
CA VAL A 131 11.02 6.61 7.02
C VAL A 131 9.55 7.01 6.88
N ARG A 132 9.27 8.27 7.19
CA ARG A 132 7.94 8.86 7.06
C ARG A 132 7.80 9.47 5.68
N CYS A 133 6.68 9.17 5.05
CA CYS A 133 6.33 9.58 3.71
C CYS A 133 5.02 10.36 3.78
N ALA A 134 5.04 11.61 3.33
CA ALA A 134 3.83 12.39 3.14
C ALA A 134 3.22 12.04 1.79
N THR A 135 1.98 11.55 1.81
CA THR A 135 1.21 11.23 0.61
C THR A 135 0.08 12.23 0.46
N GLU A 136 0.06 12.92 -0.66
CA GLU A 136 -1.05 13.76 -1.08
C GLU A 136 -2.14 12.87 -1.68
N TYR A 137 -3.38 13.12 -1.29
CA TYR A 137 -4.55 12.43 -1.80
C TYR A 137 -5.53 13.43 -2.39
N LEU A 138 -6.20 13.07 -3.48
CA LEU A 138 -7.20 13.90 -4.16
C LEU A 138 -8.42 13.09 -4.54
N VAL A 139 -9.61 13.54 -4.13
CA VAL A 139 -10.88 12.94 -4.56
C VAL A 139 -11.20 13.37 -5.99
N THR A 140 -11.15 12.42 -6.92
CA THR A 140 -11.40 12.69 -8.35
C THR A 140 -12.81 12.34 -8.80
N GLY A 141 -13.55 11.57 -8.02
CA GLY A 141 -14.96 11.28 -8.31
C GLY A 141 -15.48 10.02 -7.66
N VAL A 142 -16.48 9.43 -8.30
CA VAL A 142 -17.11 8.18 -7.88
C VAL A 142 -17.18 7.21 -9.06
N THR A 143 -17.09 5.92 -8.77
CA THR A 143 -17.25 4.86 -9.76
C THR A 143 -17.96 3.65 -9.14
N THR A 144 -18.28 2.66 -9.96
CA THR A 144 -18.70 1.34 -9.49
C THR A 144 -17.63 0.32 -9.84
N PHE A 145 -17.19 -0.46 -8.86
CA PHE A 145 -16.20 -1.52 -9.05
C PHE A 145 -16.67 -2.80 -8.36
N ASN A 146 -16.78 -3.90 -9.10
CA ASN A 146 -17.28 -5.19 -8.59
C ASN A 146 -18.59 -5.08 -7.77
N GLY A 147 -19.51 -4.22 -8.24
CA GLY A 147 -20.80 -3.99 -7.59
C GLY A 147 -20.76 -3.07 -6.36
N LEU A 148 -19.60 -2.52 -6.00
CA LEU A 148 -19.43 -1.57 -4.91
C LEU A 148 -19.44 -0.13 -5.45
N GLU A 149 -20.15 0.77 -4.77
CA GLU A 149 -20.02 2.21 -5.02
C GLU A 149 -18.73 2.72 -4.36
N CYS A 150 -17.79 3.17 -5.19
CA CYS A 150 -16.47 3.59 -4.75
C CYS A 150 -16.23 5.09 -4.96
N VAL A 151 -15.37 5.65 -4.13
CA VAL A 151 -14.73 6.96 -4.30
C VAL A 151 -13.40 6.74 -4.99
N ASN A 152 -13.13 7.53 -6.01
CA ASN A 152 -11.83 7.55 -6.69
C ASN A 152 -10.92 8.52 -5.96
N ILE A 153 -9.73 8.06 -5.59
CA ILE A 153 -8.75 8.84 -4.86
C ILE A 153 -7.41 8.69 -5.59
N ASP A 154 -6.90 9.77 -6.15
CA ASP A 154 -5.54 9.79 -6.67
C ASP A 154 -4.57 10.00 -5.50
N CYS A 155 -3.40 9.38 -5.55
CA CYS A 155 -2.39 9.51 -4.50
C CYS A 155 -1.00 9.77 -5.09
N GLN A 156 -0.24 10.67 -4.46
CA GLN A 156 1.09 11.06 -4.90
C GLN A 156 2.01 11.27 -3.71
N VAL A 157 3.26 10.84 -3.87
CA VAL A 157 4.37 11.11 -2.97
C VAL A 157 5.42 11.82 -3.81
N GLU A 158 5.62 13.10 -3.51
CA GLU A 158 6.71 13.88 -4.08
C GLU A 158 8.06 13.21 -3.81
N GLU A 159 8.98 13.32 -4.77
CA GLU A 159 10.28 12.70 -4.64
C GLU A 159 11.02 13.24 -3.41
N PHE A 160 11.53 12.35 -2.56
CA PHE A 160 12.28 12.69 -1.38
C PHE A 160 13.53 11.81 -1.22
N GLU A 161 14.53 12.33 -0.50
CA GLU A 161 15.79 11.63 -0.22
C GLU A 161 15.82 11.15 1.24
N PHE A 162 16.32 9.93 1.45
CA PHE A 162 16.68 9.43 2.78
C PHE A 162 17.91 8.51 2.71
N GLU A 163 18.50 8.19 3.85
CA GLU A 163 19.68 7.32 3.93
C GLU A 163 19.30 5.90 4.38
N MET A 164 19.89 4.90 3.73
CA MET A 164 19.80 3.50 4.15
C MET A 164 21.21 2.93 4.38
N PRO A 165 21.49 2.25 5.50
CA PRO A 165 22.75 1.52 5.64
C PRO A 165 22.84 0.40 4.60
N LEU A 166 24.05 0.16 4.11
CA LEU A 166 24.30 -0.96 3.21
C LEU A 166 24.16 -2.30 3.97
N PRO A 167 23.78 -3.41 3.30
CA PRO A 167 23.59 -4.70 3.95
C PRO A 167 24.82 -5.24 4.69
N ASN A 168 26.02 -4.81 4.30
CA ASN A 168 27.28 -5.16 4.94
C ASN A 168 27.64 -4.27 6.15
N ASN A 169 26.75 -3.32 6.52
CA ASN A 169 26.96 -2.28 7.53
C ASN A 169 28.18 -1.37 7.28
N GLN A 170 28.68 -1.32 6.05
CA GLN A 170 29.84 -0.51 5.68
C GLN A 170 29.43 0.63 4.75
N GLY A 171 28.80 1.65 5.34
CA GLY A 171 28.39 2.87 4.65
C GLY A 171 26.87 2.98 4.49
N THR A 172 26.46 4.07 3.85
CA THR A 172 25.05 4.39 3.58
C THR A 172 24.85 4.60 2.08
N ALA A 173 23.70 4.17 1.58
CA ALA A 173 23.16 4.57 0.30
C ALA A 173 22.27 5.80 0.50
N LYS A 174 22.37 6.77 -0.41
CA LYS A 174 21.34 7.80 -0.57
C LYS A 174 20.24 7.23 -1.43
N VAL A 175 19.01 7.26 -0.95
CA VAL A 175 17.87 6.68 -1.65
C VAL A 175 16.93 7.80 -2.02
N LEU A 176 16.69 7.97 -3.32
CA LEU A 176 15.59 8.78 -3.84
C LEU A 176 14.36 7.90 -3.98
N MET A 177 13.21 8.38 -3.55
CA MET A 177 11.96 7.66 -3.65
C MET A 177 10.82 8.61 -3.98
N GLY A 178 9.93 8.18 -4.87
CA GLY A 178 8.65 8.81 -5.15
C GLY A 178 7.62 7.76 -5.50
N SER A 179 6.34 8.12 -5.39
CA SER A 179 5.26 7.23 -5.83
C SER A 179 4.07 8.01 -6.34
N HIS A 180 3.28 7.37 -7.20
CA HIS A 180 2.02 7.90 -7.68
C HIS A 180 1.06 6.76 -7.98
N GLY A 181 -0.24 7.02 -7.95
CA GLY A 181 -1.22 5.99 -8.17
C GLY A 181 -2.64 6.44 -7.93
N SER A 182 -3.53 5.45 -7.81
CA SER A 182 -4.93 5.66 -7.50
C SER A 182 -5.50 4.55 -6.63
N MET A 183 -6.57 4.88 -5.92
CA MET A 183 -7.32 4.00 -5.03
C MET A 183 -8.81 4.13 -5.32
N LEU A 184 -9.51 3.01 -5.23
CA LEU A 184 -10.97 2.96 -5.17
C LEU A 184 -11.35 2.52 -3.77
N PHE A 185 -11.93 3.41 -2.98
CA PHE A 185 -12.42 3.09 -1.64
C PHE A 185 -13.94 2.93 -1.65
N ALA A 186 -14.48 1.92 -0.96
CA ALA A 186 -15.93 1.69 -0.85
C ALA A 186 -16.45 2.09 0.54
N PRO A 187 -16.91 3.36 0.75
CA PRO A 187 -17.33 3.87 2.06
C PRO A 187 -18.43 3.09 2.76
N LYS A 188 -19.36 2.52 2.00
CA LYS A 188 -20.50 1.79 2.58
C LYS A 188 -20.02 0.51 3.25
N GLU A 189 -19.15 -0.24 2.59
CA GLU A 189 -18.57 -1.49 3.07
C GLU A 189 -17.37 -1.25 3.99
N GLY A 190 -16.70 -0.10 3.85
CA GLY A 190 -15.50 0.31 4.58
C GLY A 190 -14.28 -0.51 4.20
N ILE A 191 -14.04 -0.69 2.90
CA ILE A 191 -12.90 -1.45 2.36
C ILE A 191 -12.24 -0.71 1.20
N LEU A 192 -10.95 -0.99 0.99
CA LEU A 192 -10.23 -0.59 -0.22
C LEU A 192 -10.57 -1.57 -1.35
N ALA A 193 -11.35 -1.15 -2.33
CA ALA A 193 -11.81 -2.01 -3.42
C ALA A 193 -10.75 -2.22 -4.50
N ARG A 194 -9.91 -1.22 -4.77
CA ARG A 194 -8.76 -1.34 -5.68
C ARG A 194 -7.67 -0.36 -5.28
N MET A 195 -6.43 -0.71 -5.57
CA MET A 195 -5.30 0.20 -5.53
C MET A 195 -4.32 -0.14 -6.65
N GLU A 196 -3.78 0.89 -7.27
CA GLU A 196 -2.76 0.79 -8.32
C GLU A 196 -1.72 1.88 -8.05
N VAL A 197 -0.52 1.50 -7.64
CA VAL A 197 0.53 2.43 -7.20
C VAL A 197 1.86 2.03 -7.82
N GLU A 198 2.50 2.98 -8.50
CA GLU A 198 3.89 2.88 -8.91
C GLU A 198 4.77 3.54 -7.85
N THR A 199 5.79 2.83 -7.39
CA THR A 199 6.84 3.37 -6.53
C THR A 199 8.17 3.24 -7.24
N VAL A 200 8.86 4.36 -7.41
CA VAL A 200 10.22 4.39 -7.94
C VAL A 200 11.18 4.61 -6.78
N THR A 201 12.17 3.74 -6.64
CA THR A 201 13.22 3.85 -5.63
C THR A 201 14.59 3.75 -6.31
N SER A 202 15.46 4.72 -6.04
CA SER A 202 16.80 4.81 -6.62
C SER A 202 17.88 4.92 -5.55
N PRO A 203 18.43 3.80 -5.02
CA PRO A 203 19.61 3.83 -4.17
C PRO A 203 20.89 4.16 -4.94
N HIS A 204 21.66 5.11 -4.41
CA HIS A 204 22.93 5.58 -4.96
C HIS A 204 24.08 5.13 -4.04
N VAL A 205 25.01 4.35 -4.60
CA VAL A 205 26.20 3.83 -3.90
C VAL A 205 27.46 4.18 -4.71
N GLY A 206 28.11 5.28 -4.33
CA GLY A 206 29.23 5.83 -5.09
C GLY A 206 28.79 6.28 -6.48
N GLN A 207 29.32 5.66 -7.53
CA GLN A 207 28.94 5.93 -8.94
C GLN A 207 27.87 4.97 -9.48
N VAL A 208 27.37 4.05 -8.65
CA VAL A 208 26.37 3.05 -9.05
C VAL A 208 24.99 3.50 -8.59
N VAL A 209 24.03 3.48 -9.50
CA VAL A 209 22.62 3.74 -9.23
C VAL A 209 21.84 2.46 -9.50
N PHE A 210 21.00 2.08 -8.55
CA PHE A 210 20.06 0.99 -8.70
C PHE A 210 18.68 1.62 -8.77
N THR A 211 18.01 1.63 -9.92
CA THR A 211 16.64 2.13 -10.00
C THR A 211 15.70 0.95 -10.03
N THR A 212 14.70 0.96 -9.15
CA THR A 212 13.62 -0.02 -9.10
C THR A 212 12.31 0.72 -9.28
N SER A 213 11.55 0.41 -10.33
CA SER A 213 10.12 0.73 -10.39
C SER A 213 9.34 -0.49 -9.93
N THR A 214 8.39 -0.28 -9.02
CA THR A 214 7.48 -1.31 -8.52
C THR A 214 6.05 -0.85 -8.70
N MET A 215 5.33 -1.50 -9.61
CA MET A 215 3.90 -1.30 -9.79
C MET A 215 3.13 -2.35 -8.99
N ILE A 216 2.27 -1.92 -8.09
CA ILE A 216 1.40 -2.79 -7.30
C ILE A 216 -0.04 -2.55 -7.70
N THR A 217 -0.72 -3.61 -8.14
CA THR A 217 -2.18 -3.62 -8.33
C THR A 217 -2.83 -4.59 -7.35
N GLN A 218 -3.71 -4.09 -6.49
CA GLN A 218 -4.53 -4.91 -5.61
C GLN A 218 -6.01 -4.70 -5.95
N GLU A 219 -6.78 -5.79 -6.09
CA GLU A 219 -8.20 -5.71 -6.43
C GLU A 219 -9.06 -6.60 -5.57
N PHE A 220 -10.11 -6.03 -4.98
CA PHE A 220 -11.18 -6.75 -4.31
C PHE A 220 -11.89 -7.64 -5.33
N LYS A 221 -12.10 -8.91 -4.99
CA LYS A 221 -12.85 -9.85 -5.82
C LYS A 221 -14.18 -10.23 -5.20
N ALA A 222 -14.20 -10.54 -3.91
CA ALA A 222 -15.42 -10.96 -3.23
C ALA A 222 -15.32 -10.87 -1.71
N PHE A 223 -16.48 -10.80 -1.07
CA PHE A 223 -16.62 -11.26 0.31
C PHE A 223 -16.71 -12.79 0.31
N GLU A 224 -16.00 -13.43 1.24
CA GLU A 224 -16.06 -14.89 1.39
C GLU A 224 -17.03 -15.28 2.52
N ASN A 225 -17.64 -16.44 2.39
CA ASN A 225 -18.56 -17.01 3.39
C ASN A 225 -17.81 -17.72 4.53
#